data_AF-A0A116KNF1-F1
#
_entry.id   AF-A0A116KNF1-F1
#
_cell.length_a   1.000
_cell.length_b   1.000
_cell.length_c   1.000
_cell.angle_alpha   90.00
_cell.angle_beta   90.00
_cell.angle_gamma   90.00
#
_symmetry.space_group_name_H-M   'P 1'
#
loop_
_entity.id
_entity.type
_entity.pdbx_description
1 polymer ?
#
loop_
_entity_poly.entity_id
_entity_poly.type
_entity_poly.pdbx_seq_one_letter_code
_entity_poly.pdbx_strand_id
1 'polypeptide(L)'
;MKKGRLPHNKGKKYPGMRNSGQFKKGNRPASYLPVGTVNYTTDGYPKIKVADPDKWEYLHRQTWEKHHGLVPDGHSVVFLDGDKTNWDISNLACLSKNEIVRMNQDGLFASDADLTKVGIGYTKLKNKIIEVKRNG
;
A
#
# COMPACT_ATOMS: atom_id res chain seq x y z
N MET A 1 18.74 -6.14 42.46
CA MET A 1 19.10 -5.89 41.04
C MET A 1 19.54 -4.44 40.89
N LYS A 2 20.58 -4.11 40.10
CA LYS A 2 21.05 -2.72 39.93
C LYS A 2 20.17 -1.96 38.91
N LYS A 3 19.74 -0.75 39.26
CA LYS A 3 18.93 0.14 38.40
C LYS A 3 19.68 0.42 37.09
N GLY A 4 18.98 0.42 35.96
CA GLY A 4 19.57 0.49 34.62
C GLY A 4 20.46 1.72 34.39
N ARG A 5 21.55 1.56 33.62
CA ARG A 5 22.47 2.66 33.27
C ARG A 5 21.72 3.76 32.51
N LEU A 6 21.76 4.99 33.03
CA LEU A 6 21.32 6.16 32.30
C LEU A 6 22.32 6.45 31.17
N PRO A 7 21.90 6.64 29.91
CA PRO A 7 22.81 6.90 28.81
C PRO A 7 23.40 8.32 28.94
N HIS A 8 24.69 8.47 28.61
CA HIS A 8 25.51 9.65 28.90
C HIS A 8 24.94 10.98 28.32
N ASN A 9 24.15 10.89 27.25
CA ASN A 9 23.52 12.00 26.55
C ASN A 9 22.17 12.45 27.15
N LYS A 10 21.58 11.72 28.11
CA LYS A 10 20.24 12.04 28.63
C LYS A 10 20.21 13.42 29.29
N GLY A 11 19.45 14.34 28.70
CA GLY A 11 19.32 15.73 29.16
C GLY A 11 20.42 16.69 28.68
N LYS A 12 21.46 16.22 27.97
CA LYS A 12 22.52 17.09 27.45
C LYS A 12 22.14 17.62 26.06
N LYS A 13 22.08 18.95 25.92
CA LYS A 13 22.07 19.62 24.61
C LYS A 13 23.52 19.85 24.19
N TYR A 14 23.97 19.23 23.10
CA TYR A 14 25.30 19.46 22.55
C TYR A 14 25.30 20.71 21.65
N PRO A 15 26.29 21.61 21.75
CA PRO A 15 26.42 22.72 20.81
C PRO A 15 26.60 22.19 19.38
N GLY A 16 25.92 22.80 18.42
CA GLY A 16 25.91 22.36 17.01
C GLY A 16 24.84 21.31 16.64
N MET A 17 24.12 20.70 17.58
CA MET A 17 22.98 19.84 17.22
C MET A 17 21.81 20.67 16.67
N ARG A 18 21.19 20.18 15.59
CA ARG A 18 19.95 20.74 15.01
C ARG A 18 18.77 20.50 15.97
N ASN A 19 18.49 21.47 16.84
CA ASN A 19 17.32 21.43 17.71
C ASN A 19 16.02 21.77 16.95
N SER A 20 14.88 21.35 17.52
CA SER A 20 13.56 21.84 17.10
C SER A 20 13.52 23.37 17.13
N GLY A 21 12.94 23.97 16.09
CA GLY A 21 12.87 25.43 15.90
C GLY A 21 13.94 26.06 15.01
N GLN A 22 15.02 25.35 14.62
CA GLN A 22 16.04 25.93 13.71
C GLN A 22 15.57 26.11 12.25
N PHE A 23 14.49 25.43 11.83
CA PHE A 23 13.92 25.61 10.50
C PHE A 23 13.20 26.95 10.43
N LYS A 24 13.73 27.91 9.65
CA LYS A 24 13.03 29.17 9.33
C LYS A 24 11.62 28.85 8.82
N LYS A 25 10.60 29.61 9.24
CA LYS A 25 9.21 29.43 8.78
C LYS A 25 9.16 29.52 7.23
N GLY A 26 8.65 28.48 6.58
CA GLY A 26 8.64 28.36 5.11
C GLY A 26 9.85 27.63 4.49
N ASN A 27 10.89 27.30 5.26
CA ASN A 27 12.05 26.57 4.76
C ASN A 27 11.72 25.08 4.53
N ARG A 28 11.44 24.74 3.27
CA ARG A 28 11.19 23.35 2.83
C ARG A 28 12.51 22.55 2.81
N PRO A 29 12.50 21.26 3.20
CA PRO A 29 13.68 20.40 3.05
C PRO A 29 14.01 20.17 1.58
N ALA A 30 15.26 19.83 1.25
CA ALA A 30 15.67 19.54 -0.13
C ALA A 30 14.96 18.32 -0.74
N SER A 31 14.41 17.43 0.09
CA SER A 31 13.56 16.29 -0.31
C SER A 31 12.07 16.64 -0.47
N TYR A 32 11.70 17.93 -0.42
CA TYR A 32 10.31 18.35 -0.61
C TYR A 32 9.86 18.13 -2.05
N LEU A 33 8.76 17.40 -2.21
CA LEU A 33 7.99 17.30 -3.45
C LEU A 33 6.66 18.06 -3.29
N PRO A 34 6.17 18.78 -4.31
CA PRO A 34 4.89 19.47 -4.25
C PRO A 34 3.70 18.49 -4.24
N VAL A 35 2.55 18.98 -3.77
CA VAL A 35 1.26 18.29 -3.92
C VAL A 35 0.97 18.09 -5.41
N GLY A 36 0.45 16.92 -5.78
CA GLY A 36 0.27 16.48 -7.16
C GLY A 36 1.46 15.70 -7.75
N THR A 37 2.64 15.71 -7.12
CA THR A 37 3.76 14.87 -7.59
C THR A 37 3.44 13.39 -7.42
N VAL A 38 3.59 12.62 -8.51
CA VAL A 38 3.65 11.16 -8.48
C VAL A 38 5.09 10.73 -8.17
N ASN A 39 5.23 9.73 -7.30
CA ASN A 39 6.49 9.10 -6.92
C ASN A 39 6.25 7.60 -6.72
N TYR A 40 7.30 6.79 -6.67
CA TYR A 40 7.20 5.33 -6.52
C TYR A 40 7.66 4.88 -5.13
N THR A 41 7.17 3.74 -4.64
CA THR A 41 7.77 3.05 -3.49
C THR A 41 8.94 2.18 -3.93
N THR A 42 9.75 1.73 -2.97
CA THR A 42 10.81 0.73 -3.18
C THR A 42 10.29 -0.52 -3.88
N ASP A 43 9.04 -0.92 -3.58
CA ASP A 43 8.37 -2.09 -4.15
C ASP A 43 7.71 -1.82 -5.51
N GLY A 44 7.91 -0.63 -6.09
CA GLY A 44 7.45 -0.23 -7.42
C GLY A 44 6.01 0.31 -7.50
N TYR A 45 5.32 0.56 -6.38
CA TYR A 45 3.95 1.07 -6.43
C TYR A 45 3.92 2.60 -6.59
N PRO A 46 3.16 3.15 -7.55
CA PRO A 46 3.00 4.58 -7.72
C PRO A 46 2.07 5.17 -6.66
N LYS A 47 2.48 6.31 -6.11
CA LYS A 47 1.77 7.11 -5.10
C LYS A 47 1.78 8.58 -5.49
N ILE A 48 0.71 9.29 -5.20
CA ILE A 48 0.59 10.74 -5.41
C ILE A 48 0.60 11.47 -4.06
N LYS A 49 1.29 12.61 -4.00
CA LYS A 49 1.25 13.47 -2.81
C LYS A 49 -0.04 14.28 -2.81
N VAL A 50 -0.93 14.02 -1.85
CA VAL A 50 -2.25 14.66 -1.75
C VAL A 50 -2.27 15.89 -0.84
N ALA A 51 -1.36 15.99 0.13
CA ALA A 51 -1.23 17.18 0.97
C ALA A 51 0.15 17.33 1.63
N ASP A 52 0.46 18.54 2.09
CA ASP A 52 1.62 18.83 2.93
C ASP A 52 1.41 18.35 4.39
N PRO A 53 2.51 18.06 5.14
CA PRO A 53 3.89 18.07 4.67
C PRO A 53 4.26 16.81 3.85
N ASP A 54 3.61 15.68 4.11
CA ASP A 54 3.99 14.37 3.55
C ASP A 54 2.82 13.37 3.50
N LYS A 55 1.62 13.81 3.10
CA LYS A 55 0.48 12.90 2.89
C LYS A 55 0.52 12.31 1.48
N TRP A 56 0.60 10.99 1.38
CA TRP A 56 0.65 10.24 0.11
C TRP A 56 -0.48 9.22 0.05
N GLU A 57 -1.05 9.04 -1.14
CA GLU A 57 -2.03 7.99 -1.45
C GLU A 57 -1.55 7.14 -2.64
N TYR A 58 -1.86 5.85 -2.64
CA TYR A 58 -1.52 4.96 -3.75
C TYR A 58 -2.47 5.17 -4.93
N LEU A 59 -1.96 5.31 -6.16
CA LEU A 59 -2.78 5.62 -7.33
C LEU A 59 -3.81 4.51 -7.62
N HIS A 60 -3.41 3.23 -7.58
CA HIS A 60 -4.34 2.11 -7.80
C HIS A 60 -5.51 2.11 -6.79
N ARG A 61 -5.25 2.45 -5.52
CA ARG A 61 -6.29 2.57 -4.50
C ARG A 61 -7.17 3.79 -4.77
N GLN A 62 -6.58 4.94 -5.08
CA GLN A 62 -7.33 6.17 -5.36
C GLN A 62 -8.23 6.03 -6.59
N THR A 63 -7.74 5.39 -7.67
CA THR A 63 -8.55 5.05 -8.86
C THR A 63 -9.69 4.12 -8.50
N TRP A 64 -9.43 3.05 -7.74
CA TRP A 64 -10.49 2.14 -7.29
C TRP A 64 -11.55 2.86 -6.46
N GLU A 65 -11.14 3.63 -5.45
CA GLU A 65 -12.06 4.30 -4.51
C GLU A 65 -12.88 5.41 -5.18
N LYS A 66 -12.36 6.03 -6.25
CA LYS A 66 -13.08 6.97 -7.12
C LYS A 66 -14.19 6.30 -7.94
N HIS A 67 -14.03 5.03 -8.34
CA HIS A 67 -14.96 4.33 -9.24
C HIS A 67 -15.94 3.40 -8.51
N HIS A 68 -15.51 2.75 -7.43
CA HIS A 68 -16.29 1.74 -6.69
C HIS A 68 -16.56 2.09 -5.23
N GLY A 69 -16.03 3.21 -4.73
CA GLY A 69 -16.06 3.56 -3.31
C GLY A 69 -14.99 2.84 -2.48
N LEU A 70 -14.99 3.10 -1.17
CA LEU A 70 -13.95 2.68 -0.23
C LEU A 70 -13.64 1.17 -0.31
N VAL A 71 -12.35 0.82 -0.30
CA VAL A 71 -11.92 -0.58 -0.19
C VAL A 71 -12.40 -1.16 1.14
N PRO A 72 -13.22 -2.24 1.14
CA PRO A 72 -13.72 -2.83 2.38
C PRO A 72 -12.60 -3.40 3.26
N ASP A 73 -12.80 -3.47 4.57
CA ASP A 73 -11.80 -4.14 5.42
C ASP A 73 -11.69 -5.64 5.05
N GLY A 74 -10.53 -6.22 5.32
CA GLY A 74 -10.17 -7.56 4.86
C GLY A 74 -9.83 -7.65 3.37
N HIS A 75 -9.96 -6.58 2.59
CA HIS A 75 -9.71 -6.56 1.15
C HIS A 75 -8.50 -5.70 0.76
N SER A 76 -7.99 -5.94 -0.46
CA SER A 76 -6.97 -5.15 -1.13
C SER A 76 -7.31 -5.01 -2.62
N VAL A 77 -6.79 -3.96 -3.25
CA VAL A 77 -6.81 -3.79 -4.71
C VAL A 77 -5.57 -4.46 -5.29
N VAL A 78 -5.73 -5.20 -6.38
CA VAL A 78 -4.66 -5.87 -7.14
C VAL A 78 -4.68 -5.45 -8.61
N PHE A 79 -3.52 -5.56 -9.26
CA PHE A 79 -3.34 -5.41 -10.70
C PHE A 79 -3.56 -6.75 -11.38
N LEU A 80 -4.25 -6.79 -12.52
CA LEU A 80 -4.63 -8.03 -13.21
C LEU A 80 -3.53 -8.54 -14.15
N ASP A 81 -2.80 -7.63 -14.81
CA ASP A 81 -1.58 -7.91 -15.58
C ASP A 81 -0.29 -7.96 -14.72
N GLY A 82 -0.39 -7.66 -13.42
CA GLY A 82 0.75 -7.55 -12.50
C GLY A 82 1.61 -6.29 -12.65
N ASP A 83 1.35 -5.42 -13.63
CA ASP A 83 2.06 -4.15 -13.79
C ASP A 83 1.51 -3.10 -12.81
N LYS A 84 2.32 -2.80 -11.79
CA LYS A 84 2.02 -1.80 -10.76
C LYS A 84 1.88 -0.38 -11.32
N THR A 85 2.34 -0.13 -12.54
CA THR A 85 2.24 1.15 -13.25
C THR A 85 0.99 1.25 -14.12
N ASN A 86 0.29 0.14 -14.39
CA ASN A 86 -1.01 0.15 -15.07
C ASN A 86 -2.17 0.25 -14.07
N TRP A 87 -2.40 1.44 -13.52
CA TRP A 87 -3.51 1.69 -12.58
C TRP A 87 -4.85 2.06 -13.25
N ASP A 88 -5.07 1.69 -14.52
CA ASP A 88 -6.38 1.86 -15.16
C ASP A 88 -7.44 0.99 -14.47
N ILE A 89 -8.67 1.49 -14.35
CA ILE A 89 -9.73 0.80 -13.60
C ILE A 89 -10.10 -0.58 -14.19
N SER A 90 -9.88 -0.80 -15.49
CA SER A 90 -10.09 -2.10 -16.16
C SER A 90 -9.01 -3.15 -15.83
N ASN A 91 -7.84 -2.71 -15.37
CA ASN A 91 -6.75 -3.57 -14.88
C ASN A 91 -6.79 -3.80 -13.36
N LEU A 92 -7.72 -3.15 -12.63
CA LEU A 92 -7.79 -3.26 -11.18
C LEU A 92 -8.94 -4.18 -10.73
N ALA A 93 -8.67 -5.01 -9.72
CA ALA A 93 -9.69 -5.79 -9.03
C ALA A 93 -9.55 -5.66 -7.52
N CYS A 94 -10.68 -5.65 -6.80
CA CYS A 94 -10.69 -5.74 -5.34
C CYS A 94 -10.99 -7.18 -4.90
N LEU A 95 -10.13 -7.73 -4.05
CA LEU A 95 -10.18 -9.11 -3.57
C LEU A 95 -9.96 -9.16 -2.05
N SER A 96 -10.57 -10.14 -1.38
CA SER A 96 -10.25 -10.41 0.02
C SER A 96 -8.83 -10.94 0.18
N LYS A 97 -8.20 -10.69 1.33
CA LYS A 97 -6.89 -11.24 1.70
C LYS A 97 -6.84 -12.77 1.56
N ASN A 98 -7.96 -13.47 1.81
CA ASN A 98 -8.08 -14.92 1.67
C ASN A 98 -8.03 -15.39 0.21
N GLU A 99 -8.62 -14.64 -0.73
CA GLU A 99 -8.53 -14.92 -2.17
C GLU A 99 -7.12 -14.65 -2.68
N ILE A 100 -6.52 -13.51 -2.30
CA ILE A 100 -5.16 -13.14 -2.69
C ILE A 100 -4.14 -14.19 -2.20
N VAL A 101 -4.24 -14.66 -0.95
CA VAL A 101 -3.37 -15.72 -0.43
C VAL A 101 -3.52 -17.00 -1.26
N ARG A 102 -4.75 -17.40 -1.60
CA ARG A 102 -5.01 -18.63 -2.37
C ARG A 102 -4.57 -18.51 -3.82
N MET A 103 -4.74 -17.36 -4.47
CA MET A 103 -4.21 -17.12 -5.81
C MET A 103 -2.68 -17.17 -5.85
N ASN A 104 -2.00 -16.63 -4.83
CA ASN A 104 -0.54 -16.75 -4.71
C ASN A 104 -0.09 -18.21 -4.47
N GLN A 105 -0.84 -18.98 -3.67
CA GLN A 105 -0.55 -20.41 -3.42
C GLN A 105 -0.80 -21.30 -4.63
N ASP A 106 -1.85 -21.02 -5.40
CA ASP A 106 -2.25 -21.77 -6.59
C ASP A 106 -1.53 -21.29 -7.88
N GLY A 107 -0.72 -20.23 -7.82
CA GLY A 107 0.00 -19.68 -8.98
C GLY A 107 -0.88 -18.93 -9.99
N LEU A 108 -1.99 -18.35 -9.55
CA LEU A 108 -3.08 -17.80 -10.39
C LEU A 108 -2.97 -16.30 -10.73
N PHE A 109 -1.83 -15.67 -10.46
CA PHE A 109 -1.50 -14.35 -10.98
C PHE A 109 -0.63 -14.50 -12.23
N ALA A 110 -1.12 -14.03 -13.37
CA ALA A 110 -0.41 -14.03 -14.64
C ALA A 110 -0.05 -12.60 -15.07
N SER A 111 0.82 -12.48 -16.09
CA SER A 111 1.05 -11.21 -16.79
C SER A 111 -0.09 -10.84 -17.75
N ASP A 112 -1.06 -11.73 -17.94
CA ASP A 112 -2.25 -11.53 -18.75
C ASP A 112 -3.45 -11.28 -17.84
N ALA A 113 -4.14 -10.16 -18.07
CA ALA A 113 -5.23 -9.71 -17.23
C ALA A 113 -6.46 -10.63 -17.30
N ASP A 114 -6.71 -11.31 -18.41
CA ASP A 114 -7.85 -12.22 -18.56
C ASP A 114 -7.57 -13.59 -17.93
N LEU A 115 -6.33 -14.09 -18.01
CA LEU A 115 -5.90 -15.26 -17.23
C LEU A 115 -6.03 -15.01 -15.72
N THR A 116 -5.62 -13.84 -15.23
CA THR A 116 -5.80 -13.48 -13.81
C THR A 116 -7.29 -13.34 -13.44
N LYS A 117 -8.16 -12.80 -14.31
CA LYS A 117 -9.62 -12.79 -14.09
C LYS A 117 -10.21 -14.21 -13.99
N VAL A 118 -9.77 -15.14 -14.85
CA VAL A 118 -10.14 -16.56 -14.76
C VAL A 118 -9.64 -17.19 -13.46
N GLY A 119 -8.41 -16.87 -13.04
CA GLY A 119 -7.85 -17.26 -11.75
C GLY A 119 -8.72 -16.82 -10.56
N ILE A 120 -9.15 -15.55 -10.54
CA ILE A 120 -10.10 -15.02 -9.53
C ILE A 120 -11.41 -15.82 -9.52
N GLY A 121 -11.98 -16.10 -10.69
CA GLY A 121 -13.21 -16.88 -10.83
C GLY A 121 -13.08 -18.30 -10.27
N TYR A 122 -11.98 -18.99 -10.62
CA TYR A 122 -11.65 -20.31 -10.11
C TYR A 122 -11.43 -20.31 -8.59
N THR A 123 -10.69 -19.33 -8.04
CA THR A 123 -10.50 -19.20 -6.59
C THR A 123 -11.83 -18.99 -5.86
N LYS A 124 -12.73 -18.15 -6.39
CA LYS A 124 -14.08 -17.93 -5.82
C LYS A 124 -14.92 -19.21 -5.82
N LEU A 125 -14.90 -19.97 -6.92
CA LEU A 125 -15.59 -21.27 -7.01
C LEU A 125 -15.02 -22.30 -6.03
N LYS A 126 -13.69 -22.46 -6.01
CA LYS A 126 -12.95 -23.34 -5.08
C LYS A 126 -13.27 -23.00 -3.62
N ASN A 127 -13.30 -21.71 -3.27
CA ASN A 127 -13.69 -21.23 -1.95
C ASN A 127 -15.12 -21.66 -1.58
N LYS A 128 -16.10 -21.46 -2.47
CA LYS A 128 -17.51 -21.80 -2.19
C LYS A 128 -17.75 -23.30 -2.07
N ILE A 129 -17.05 -24.13 -2.87
CA ILE A 129 -17.11 -25.59 -2.74
C ILE A 129 -16.59 -26.05 -1.37
N ILE A 130 -15.49 -25.45 -0.87
CA ILE A 130 -14.95 -25.76 0.46
C ILE A 130 -15.90 -25.30 1.58
N GLU A 131 -16.54 -24.14 1.42
CA GLU A 131 -17.52 -23.61 2.37
C GLU A 131 -18.73 -24.56 2.51
N VAL A 132 -19.33 -24.98 1.39
CA VAL A 132 -20.49 -25.89 1.38
C VAL A 132 -20.11 -27.25 2.00
N LYS A 133 -18.95 -27.82 1.65
CA LYS A 133 -18.43 -29.09 2.22
C LYS A 133 -18.07 -29.04 3.72
N ARG A 134 -18.15 -27.87 4.36
CA ARG A 134 -17.89 -27.71 5.80
C ARG A 134 -19.15 -27.33 6.60
N ASN A 135 -20.26 -27.09 5.90
CA ASN A 135 -21.53 -26.63 6.47
C ASN A 135 -22.66 -27.67 6.32
N GLY A 136 -22.36 -28.84 5.74
CA GLY A 136 -23.21 -30.03 5.67
C GLY A 136 -22.37 -31.28 5.91
#